data_AF-A0A0K2T858-F1
#
_entry.id   AF-A0A0K2T858-F1
#
_cell.length_a   1.000
_cell.length_b   1.000
_cell.length_c   1.000
_cell.angle_alpha   90.00
_cell.angle_beta   90.00
_cell.angle_gamma   90.00
#
_symmetry.space_group_name_H-M   'P 1'
#
loop_
_entity.id
_entity.type
_entity.pdbx_description
1 polymer ?
#
loop_
_entity_poly.entity_id
_entity_poly.type
_entity_poly.pdbx_seq_one_letter_code
_entity_poly.pdbx_strand_id
1 'polypeptide(L)'
;MHRIMLRDYPLSPSSPHNSSGESPPGSLAQQKPSSALSIFHETEEQILEVDKKRIYKHPLFPLLVLLFEKCELSTRSMDSPSIDSFNSDVRLFIHQHNQDKTSFLTENEETNELMIKAIQVLRIHLLELEKVQELCKDFCNRYITCLKGKMQSENLLRSDYNGYESDDSNPSSYPSRVQANNNNNNPLIHKFQF
;
A
#
# COMPACT_ATOMS: atom_id res chain seq x y z
N MET A 1 -2.72 -9.53 13.48
CA MET A 1 -3.41 -8.24 13.20
C MET A 1 -4.27 -8.33 11.93
N HIS A 2 -4.76 -9.50 11.50
CA HIS A 2 -6.07 -10.08 11.80
C HIS A 2 -7.30 -9.13 11.80
N ARG A 3 -7.85 -8.90 10.59
CA ARG A 3 -9.25 -9.23 10.23
C ARG A 3 -10.40 -8.46 10.90
N ILE A 4 -10.33 -7.12 10.97
CA ILE A 4 -11.48 -6.26 11.34
C ILE A 4 -11.48 -5.13 10.30
N MET A 5 -12.35 -5.11 9.29
CA MET A 5 -13.53 -4.21 9.33
C MET A 5 -14.48 -4.37 8.12
N LEU A 6 -14.32 -5.35 7.22
CA LEU A 6 -15.08 -5.31 5.94
C LEU A 6 -15.76 -6.61 5.47
N ARG A 7 -15.76 -7.69 6.26
CA ARG A 7 -16.38 -8.97 5.82
C ARG A 7 -17.75 -9.33 6.41
N ASP A 8 -18.26 -8.59 7.39
CA ASP A 8 -19.53 -8.94 8.07
C ASP A 8 -20.57 -7.81 8.01
N TYR A 9 -20.84 -7.24 6.84
CA TYR A 9 -22.04 -6.40 6.65
C TYR A 9 -22.99 -7.05 5.65
N PRO A 10 -24.02 -7.79 6.13
CA PRO A 10 -25.02 -8.37 5.25
C PRO A 10 -25.91 -7.27 4.67
N LEU A 11 -25.99 -7.26 3.33
CA LEU A 11 -26.97 -6.54 2.54
C LEU A 11 -28.37 -7.17 2.72
N SER A 12 -29.34 -6.38 3.18
CA SER A 12 -30.70 -6.23 2.61
C SER A 12 -31.84 -6.12 3.65
N PRO A 13 -32.96 -5.43 3.31
CA PRO A 13 -33.98 -4.95 4.25
C PRO A 13 -35.28 -5.77 4.20
N SER A 14 -36.08 -5.75 5.27
CA SER A 14 -37.51 -6.06 5.18
C SER A 14 -38.35 -5.32 6.24
N SER A 15 -39.48 -4.81 5.75
CA SER A 15 -40.46 -3.88 6.32
C SER A 15 -41.32 -4.43 7.47
N PRO A 16 -42.14 -3.58 8.14
CA PRO A 16 -42.72 -3.86 9.45
C PRO A 16 -44.07 -4.58 9.38
N HIS A 17 -44.35 -5.40 10.40
CA HIS A 17 -45.68 -5.95 10.65
C HIS A 17 -46.38 -5.13 11.75
N ASN A 18 -47.54 -4.59 11.39
CA ASN A 18 -48.50 -3.91 12.24
C ASN A 18 -49.33 -4.95 13.02
N SER A 19 -49.57 -4.75 14.33
CA SER A 19 -50.66 -5.38 15.10
C SER A 19 -50.92 -4.69 16.45
N SER A 20 -52.04 -3.96 16.48
CA SER A 20 -53.13 -3.81 17.46
C SER A 20 -53.00 -4.25 18.95
N GLY A 21 -53.54 -3.38 19.84
CA GLY A 21 -54.08 -3.68 21.20
C GLY A 21 -53.04 -3.62 22.33
N GLU A 22 -53.23 -3.08 23.53
CA GLU A 22 -54.41 -2.71 24.32
C GLU A 22 -53.89 -1.93 25.57
N SER A 23 -54.65 -0.98 26.12
CA SER A 23 -54.46 -0.37 27.48
C SER A 23 -55.42 -1.06 28.47
N PRO A 24 -55.32 -1.03 29.84
CA PRO A 24 -55.19 0.15 30.73
C PRO A 24 -54.49 -0.16 32.11
N PRO A 25 -54.85 0.43 33.29
CA PRO A 25 -54.33 1.70 33.82
C PRO A 25 -53.63 1.62 35.21
N GLY A 26 -52.77 2.62 35.49
CA GLY A 26 -52.60 3.27 36.80
C GLY A 26 -51.73 2.61 37.89
N SER A 27 -50.61 3.26 38.26
CA SER A 27 -50.35 3.73 39.65
C SER A 27 -49.11 4.62 39.74
N LEU A 28 -49.09 5.42 40.81
CA LEU A 28 -48.26 6.59 41.10
C LEU A 28 -46.75 6.34 41.28
N ALA A 29 -46.00 7.40 40.97
CA ALA A 29 -44.77 7.86 41.60
C ALA A 29 -43.51 6.96 41.55
N GLN A 30 -42.58 7.32 40.66
CA GLN A 30 -41.19 7.60 41.04
C GLN A 30 -40.52 8.44 39.94
N GLN A 31 -40.39 9.75 40.17
CA GLN A 31 -39.48 10.59 39.40
C GLN A 31 -38.03 10.15 39.72
N LYS A 32 -37.31 9.68 38.71
CA LYS A 32 -35.86 9.55 38.71
C LYS A 32 -35.32 10.38 37.54
N PRO A 33 -34.61 11.51 37.76
CA PRO A 33 -33.91 12.18 36.68
C PRO A 33 -32.61 11.39 36.42
N SER A 34 -32.67 10.44 35.50
CA SER A 34 -31.48 9.75 34.94
C SER A 34 -31.60 9.52 33.44
N SER A 35 -32.50 10.22 32.76
CA SER A 35 -32.68 10.14 31.31
C SER A 35 -31.74 11.07 30.53
N ALA A 36 -31.11 12.05 31.18
CA ALA A 36 -30.26 13.00 30.47
C ALA A 36 -29.01 12.32 29.86
N LEU A 37 -28.28 11.49 30.62
CA LEU A 37 -27.06 10.85 30.10
C LEU A 37 -27.30 9.83 28.98
N SER A 38 -28.43 9.12 28.99
CA SER A 38 -28.76 8.15 27.94
C SER A 38 -29.20 8.82 26.63
N ILE A 39 -29.87 9.98 26.70
CA ILE A 39 -30.30 10.76 25.53
C ILE A 39 -29.11 11.34 24.78
N PHE A 40 -28.04 11.78 25.47
CA PHE A 40 -26.84 12.30 24.81
C PHE A 40 -26.10 11.22 24.01
N HIS A 41 -25.96 10.01 24.56
CA HIS A 41 -25.27 8.90 23.90
C HIS A 41 -26.02 8.39 22.66
N GLU A 42 -27.35 8.31 22.74
CA GLU A 42 -28.19 7.88 21.63
C GLU A 42 -28.21 8.89 20.46
N THR A 43 -28.07 10.19 20.78
CA THR A 43 -27.96 11.25 19.78
C THR A 43 -26.62 11.20 19.05
N GLU A 44 -25.52 10.92 19.75
CA GLU A 44 -24.18 10.83 19.15
C GLU A 44 -24.05 9.62 18.22
N GLU A 45 -24.58 8.46 18.62
CA GLU A 45 -24.61 7.26 17.78
C GLU A 45 -25.46 7.46 16.51
N GLN A 46 -26.57 8.19 16.61
CA GLN A 46 -27.38 8.56 15.45
C GLN A 46 -26.64 9.49 14.49
N ILE A 47 -25.89 10.48 15.00
CA ILE A 47 -25.08 11.38 14.18
C ILE A 47 -24.00 10.58 13.43
N LEU A 48 -23.30 9.69 14.12
CA LEU A 48 -22.27 8.83 13.52
C LEU A 48 -22.83 7.94 12.40
N GLU A 49 -24.01 7.34 12.61
CA GLU A 49 -24.67 6.54 11.58
C GLU A 49 -25.12 7.38 10.37
N VAL A 50 -25.50 8.65 10.58
CA VAL A 50 -25.80 9.58 9.49
C VAL A 50 -24.54 9.91 8.69
N ASP A 51 -23.43 10.24 9.36
CA ASP A 51 -22.17 10.59 8.70
C ASP A 51 -21.57 9.40 7.95
N LYS A 52 -21.63 8.21 8.55
CA LYS A 52 -21.29 6.95 7.90
C LYS A 52 -22.10 6.75 6.61
N LYS A 53 -23.42 6.96 6.64
CA LYS A 53 -24.27 6.89 5.43
C LYS A 53 -23.91 7.93 4.39
N ARG A 54 -23.49 9.14 4.79
CA ARG A 54 -23.01 10.18 3.85
C ARG A 54 -21.74 9.71 3.14
N ILE A 55 -20.78 9.16 3.86
CA ILE A 55 -19.54 8.62 3.29
C ILE A 55 -19.83 7.49 2.31
N TYR A 56 -20.66 6.51 2.67
CA TYR A 56 -20.98 5.37 1.79
C TYR A 56 -21.74 5.75 0.51
N LYS A 57 -22.54 6.83 0.57
CA LYS A 57 -23.27 7.35 -0.60
C LYS A 57 -22.46 8.36 -1.40
N HIS A 58 -21.26 8.72 -0.95
CA HIS A 58 -20.47 9.76 -1.57
C HIS A 58 -19.96 9.30 -2.95
N PRO A 59 -20.01 10.13 -4.01
CA PRO A 59 -19.56 9.73 -5.34
C PRO A 59 -18.11 9.22 -5.40
N LEU A 60 -17.22 9.79 -4.59
CA LEU A 60 -15.81 9.36 -4.47
C LEU A 60 -15.60 8.02 -3.72
N PHE A 61 -16.62 7.45 -3.10
CA PHE A 61 -16.49 6.25 -2.27
C PHE A 61 -15.94 5.03 -3.03
N PRO A 62 -16.38 4.70 -4.26
CA PRO A 62 -15.82 3.58 -5.02
C PRO A 62 -14.32 3.73 -5.28
N LEU A 63 -13.85 4.94 -5.61
CA LEU A 63 -12.43 5.22 -5.77
C LEU A 63 -11.67 5.05 -4.45
N LEU A 64 -12.23 5.54 -3.33
CA LEU A 64 -11.62 5.38 -2.01
C LEU A 64 -11.42 3.90 -1.65
N VAL A 65 -12.44 3.06 -1.87
CA VAL A 65 -12.37 1.61 -1.62
C VAL A 65 -11.29 0.95 -2.49
N LEU A 66 -11.26 1.27 -3.79
CA LEU A 66 -10.26 0.74 -4.72
C LEU A 66 -8.82 1.08 -4.27
N LEU A 67 -8.60 2.33 -3.85
CA LEU A 67 -7.30 2.79 -3.37
C LEU A 67 -6.92 2.14 -2.04
N PHE A 68 -7.89 1.89 -1.16
CA PHE A 68 -7.68 1.23 0.11
C PHE A 68 -7.27 -0.25 -0.09
N GLU A 69 -7.94 -0.96 -0.99
CA GLU A 69 -7.58 -2.34 -1.38
C GLU A 69 -6.15 -2.40 -1.94
N LYS A 70 -5.79 -1.44 -2.80
CA LYS A 70 -4.42 -1.32 -3.32
C LYS A 70 -3.39 -1.10 -2.21
N CYS A 71 -3.71 -0.24 -1.24
CA CYS A 71 -2.83 -0.01 -0.09
C CYS A 71 -2.67 -1.30 0.73
N GLU A 72 -3.77 -2.01 0.98
CA GLU A 72 -3.75 -3.29 1.70
C GLU A 72 -2.89 -4.34 0.98
N LEU A 73 -3.01 -4.47 -0.34
CA LEU A 73 -2.19 -5.38 -1.15
C LEU A 73 -0.70 -4.99 -1.11
N SER A 74 -0.40 -3.70 -1.21
CA SER A 74 0.97 -3.15 -1.16
C SER A 74 1.67 -3.46 0.16
N THR A 75 0.92 -3.51 1.27
CA THR A 75 1.48 -3.88 2.58
C THR A 75 1.73 -5.38 2.74
N ARG A 76 1.15 -6.22 1.87
CA ARG A 76 1.24 -7.69 1.92
C ARG A 76 2.27 -8.28 0.96
N SER A 77 2.56 -7.61 -0.16
CA SER A 77 3.45 -8.11 -1.21
C SER A 77 4.56 -7.12 -1.58
N MET A 78 5.64 -7.63 -2.16
CA MET A 78 6.65 -6.84 -2.89
C MET A 78 6.19 -6.39 -4.28
N ASP A 79 4.94 -6.64 -4.66
CA ASP A 79 4.32 -6.08 -5.86
C ASP A 79 3.52 -4.84 -5.45
N SER A 80 4.16 -3.66 -5.45
CA SER A 80 3.42 -2.41 -5.23
C SER A 80 2.79 -1.94 -6.54
N PRO A 81 1.55 -1.45 -6.49
CA PRO A 81 0.99 -0.67 -7.58
C PRO A 81 1.80 0.61 -7.68
N SER A 82 2.43 0.81 -8.83
CA SER A 82 3.18 2.04 -9.09
C SER A 82 2.29 3.27 -9.04
N ILE A 83 2.87 4.44 -8.75
CA ILE A 83 2.20 5.74 -8.88
C ILE A 83 1.48 5.93 -10.23
N ASP A 84 1.98 5.32 -11.31
CA ASP A 84 1.32 5.34 -12.62
C ASP A 84 0.00 4.56 -12.62
N SER A 85 -0.07 3.45 -11.88
CA SER A 85 -1.32 2.73 -11.66
C SER A 85 -2.32 3.58 -10.91
N PHE A 86 -1.89 4.24 -9.82
CA PHE A 86 -2.75 5.16 -9.07
C PHE A 86 -3.33 6.24 -9.99
N ASN A 87 -2.48 6.90 -10.78
CA ASN A 87 -2.90 7.95 -11.70
C ASN A 87 -3.88 7.40 -12.76
N SER A 88 -3.66 6.17 -13.22
CA SER A 88 -4.56 5.50 -14.16
C SER A 88 -5.94 5.27 -13.56
N ASP A 89 -6.01 4.78 -12.32
CA ASP A 89 -7.28 4.53 -11.64
C ASP A 89 -8.08 5.83 -11.42
N VAL A 90 -7.39 6.90 -11.01
CA VAL A 90 -8.02 8.23 -10.85
C VAL A 90 -8.55 8.74 -12.19
N ARG A 91 -7.78 8.62 -13.27
CA ARG A 91 -8.24 9.04 -14.62
C ARG A 91 -9.43 8.21 -15.10
N LEU A 92 -9.40 6.89 -14.88
CA LEU A 92 -10.49 6.00 -15.25
C LEU A 92 -11.76 6.37 -14.50
N PHE A 93 -11.64 6.62 -13.20
CA PHE A 93 -12.75 7.05 -12.37
C PHE A 93 -13.35 8.38 -12.86
N ILE A 94 -12.51 9.39 -13.13
CA ILE A 94 -12.97 10.69 -13.65
C ILE A 94 -13.66 10.52 -15.01
N HIS A 95 -13.10 9.69 -15.90
CA HIS A 95 -13.69 9.42 -17.20
C HIS A 95 -15.08 8.79 -17.08
N GLN A 96 -15.22 7.77 -16.24
CA GLN A 96 -16.49 7.06 -16.03
C GLN A 96 -17.55 8.00 -15.45
N HIS A 97 -17.17 8.80 -14.46
CA HIS A 97 -18.05 9.76 -13.81
C HIS A 97 -18.54 10.87 -14.77
N ASN A 98 -17.68 11.32 -15.69
CA ASN A 98 -18.05 12.26 -16.75
C ASN A 98 -19.04 11.66 -17.76
N GLN A 99 -18.92 10.35 -18.08
CA GLN A 99 -19.86 9.65 -18.95
C GLN A 99 -21.25 9.55 -18.31
N ASP A 100 -21.29 9.25 -17.01
CA ASP A 100 -22.53 9.12 -16.25
C ASP A 100 -23.17 10.48 -15.90
N LYS A 101 -22.49 11.61 -16.21
CA LYS A 101 -22.90 13.00 -15.92
C LYS A 101 -23.30 13.24 -14.47
N THR A 102 -22.68 12.52 -13.54
CA THR A 102 -22.96 12.68 -12.12
C THR A 102 -22.08 13.80 -11.55
N SER A 103 -22.47 14.42 -10.43
CA SER A 103 -21.62 15.41 -9.74
C SER A 103 -20.58 14.70 -8.88
N PHE A 104 -19.33 15.17 -8.87
CA PHE A 104 -18.28 14.63 -7.98
C PHE A 104 -18.48 15.05 -6.52
N LEU A 105 -19.18 16.16 -6.31
CA LEU A 105 -19.40 16.77 -5.00
C LEU A 105 -20.87 16.63 -4.61
N THR A 106 -21.07 16.40 -3.31
CA THR A 106 -22.38 16.40 -2.67
C THR A 106 -22.70 17.77 -2.08
N GLU A 107 -23.92 17.96 -1.57
CA GLU A 107 -24.33 19.18 -0.87
C GLU A 107 -23.58 19.40 0.46
N ASN A 108 -22.94 18.35 1.00
CA ASN A 108 -22.21 18.41 2.26
C ASN A 108 -20.72 18.66 2.01
N GLU A 109 -20.28 19.91 2.20
CA GLU A 109 -18.89 20.33 1.99
C GLU A 109 -17.90 19.65 2.94
N GLU A 110 -18.26 19.44 4.21
CA GLU A 110 -17.41 18.76 5.19
C GLU A 110 -17.09 17.32 4.77
N THR A 111 -18.10 16.59 4.29
CA THR A 111 -17.92 15.23 3.76
C THR A 111 -17.08 15.26 2.49
N ASN A 112 -17.31 16.22 1.59
CA ASN A 112 -16.50 16.37 0.37
C ASN A 112 -15.02 16.59 0.71
N GLU A 113 -14.72 17.51 1.64
CA GLU A 113 -13.36 17.76 2.10
C GLU A 113 -12.72 16.52 2.71
N LEU A 114 -13.45 15.80 3.56
CA LEU A 114 -12.98 14.57 4.19
C LEU A 114 -12.60 13.52 3.14
N MET A 115 -13.45 13.31 2.13
CA MET A 115 -13.22 12.33 1.06
C MET A 115 -12.00 12.70 0.22
N ILE A 116 -11.83 13.98 -0.12
CA ILE A 116 -10.67 14.47 -0.86
C ILE A 116 -9.39 14.28 -0.04
N LYS A 117 -9.40 14.65 1.24
CA LYS A 117 -8.27 14.46 2.16
C LYS A 117 -7.90 12.98 2.30
N ALA A 118 -8.88 12.09 2.42
CA ALA A 118 -8.65 10.64 2.50
C ALA A 118 -7.96 10.10 1.24
N ILE A 119 -8.39 10.52 0.04
CA ILE A 119 -7.75 10.14 -1.22
C ILE A 119 -6.31 10.68 -1.30
N GLN A 120 -6.08 11.92 -0.86
CA GLN A 120 -4.75 12.52 -0.82
C GLN A 120 -3.80 11.75 0.10
N VAL A 121 -4.26 11.37 1.28
CA VAL A 121 -3.49 10.57 2.24
C VAL A 121 -3.17 9.19 1.66
N LEU A 122 -4.13 8.51 1.03
CA LEU A 122 -3.87 7.23 0.35
C LEU A 122 -2.84 7.35 -0.78
N ARG A 123 -2.86 8.45 -1.55
CA ARG A 123 -1.85 8.72 -2.58
C ARG A 123 -0.44 8.78 -1.97
N ILE A 124 -0.29 9.49 -0.86
CA ILE A 124 1.00 9.62 -0.17
C ILE A 124 1.44 8.25 0.35
N HIS A 125 0.55 7.50 1.00
CA HIS A 125 0.87 6.16 1.51
C HIS A 125 1.34 5.19 0.42
N LEU A 126 0.63 5.14 -0.71
CA LEU A 126 1.04 4.28 -1.83
C LEU A 126 2.42 4.67 -2.38
N LEU A 127 2.70 5.97 -2.47
CA LEU A 127 3.99 6.49 -2.94
C LEU A 127 5.14 6.18 -1.96
N GLU A 128 4.90 6.25 -0.66
CA GLU A 128 5.89 5.87 0.35
C GLU A 128 6.16 4.36 0.34
N LEU A 129 5.12 3.55 0.18
CA LEU A 129 5.26 2.09 0.06
C LEU A 129 6.05 1.69 -1.20
N GLU A 130 5.79 2.34 -2.33
CA GLU A 130 6.56 2.14 -3.58
C GLU A 130 8.06 2.41 -3.35
N LYS A 131 8.39 3.54 -2.71
CA LYS A 131 9.80 3.88 -2.39
C LYS A 131 10.47 2.88 -1.47
N VAL A 132 9.78 2.44 -0.41
CA VAL A 132 10.32 1.44 0.51
C VAL A 132 10.61 0.14 -0.22
N GLN A 133 9.72 -0.27 -1.13
CA GLN A 133 9.88 -1.46 -1.94
C GLN A 133 11.04 -1.36 -2.94
N GLU A 134 11.22 -0.21 -3.58
CA GLU A 134 12.38 0.05 -4.45
C GLU A 134 13.69 -0.08 -3.68
N LEU A 135 13.75 0.46 -2.46
CA LEU A 135 14.93 0.33 -1.59
C LEU A 135 15.18 -1.15 -1.22
N CYS A 136 14.14 -1.89 -0.82
CA CYS A 136 14.28 -3.33 -0.54
C CYS A 136 14.81 -4.10 -1.75
N LYS A 137 14.32 -3.79 -2.95
CA LYS A 137 14.77 -4.40 -4.21
C LYS A 137 16.24 -4.07 -4.49
N ASP A 138 16.66 -2.82 -4.30
CA ASP A 138 18.05 -2.41 -4.47
C ASP A 138 18.99 -3.16 -3.51
N PHE A 139 18.64 -3.21 -2.22
CA PHE A 139 19.41 -3.94 -1.22
C PHE A 139 19.53 -5.43 -1.57
N CYS A 140 18.42 -6.07 -1.98
CA CYS A 140 18.43 -7.47 -2.40
C CYS A 140 19.34 -7.68 -3.61
N ASN A 141 19.23 -6.83 -4.64
CA ASN A 141 20.05 -6.92 -5.85
C ASN A 141 21.54 -6.80 -5.55
N ARG A 142 21.93 -5.82 -4.72
CA ARG A 142 23.33 -5.64 -4.31
C ARG A 142 23.83 -6.81 -3.50
N TYR A 143 23.05 -7.30 -2.55
CA TYR A 143 23.41 -8.46 -1.73
C TYR A 143 23.65 -9.71 -2.59
N ILE A 144 22.72 -10.04 -3.49
CA ILE A 144 22.84 -11.17 -4.41
C ILE A 144 24.06 -11.02 -5.33
N THR A 145 24.33 -9.80 -5.83
CA THR A 145 25.49 -9.52 -6.69
C THR A 145 26.80 -9.77 -5.95
N CYS A 146 26.94 -9.24 -4.73
CA CYS A 146 28.11 -9.48 -3.89
C CYS A 146 28.28 -10.96 -3.54
N LEU A 147 27.18 -11.65 -3.20
CA LEU A 147 27.21 -13.07 -2.86
C LEU A 147 27.67 -13.92 -4.05
N LYS A 148 27.12 -13.67 -5.24
CA LYS A 148 27.53 -14.34 -6.49
C LYS A 148 29.01 -14.11 -6.79
N GLY A 149 29.49 -12.87 -6.66
CA GLY A 149 30.90 -12.54 -6.87
C GLY A 149 31.83 -13.30 -5.92
N LYS A 150 31.50 -13.32 -4.62
CA LYS A 150 32.26 -14.08 -3.62
C LYS A 150 32.22 -15.59 -3.87
N MET A 151 31.07 -16.15 -4.24
CA MET A 151 30.99 -17.58 -4.54
C MET A 151 31.80 -17.95 -5.78
N GLN A 152 31.79 -17.12 -6.83
CA GLN A 152 32.54 -17.40 -8.06
C GLN A 152 34.06 -17.23 -7.85
N SER A 153 34.50 -16.25 -7.05
CA SER A 153 35.93 -16.08 -6.74
C SER A 153 36.51 -17.26 -5.95
N GLU A 154 35.76 -17.83 -5.01
CA GLU A 154 36.19 -19.01 -4.24
C GLU A 154 36.26 -20.28 -5.10
N ASN A 155 35.40 -20.41 -6.12
CA ASN A 155 35.48 -21.53 -7.08
C ASN A 155 36.66 -21.39 -8.04
N LEU A 156 37.02 -20.16 -8.44
CA LEU A 156 38.22 -19.91 -9.25
C LEU A 156 39.51 -20.21 -8.48
N LEU A 157 39.62 -19.78 -7.22
CA LEU A 157 40.82 -20.04 -6.40
C LEU A 157 41.08 -21.54 -6.14
N ARG A 158 40.06 -22.39 -6.27
CA ARG A 158 40.20 -23.85 -6.17
C ARG A 158 40.57 -24.51 -7.51
N SER A 159 40.38 -23.81 -8.63
CA SER A 159 40.69 -24.31 -9.97
C SER A 159 42.19 -24.23 -10.31
N ASP A 160 42.95 -23.36 -9.64
CA ASP A 160 44.40 -23.20 -9.88
C ASP A 160 45.26 -24.19 -9.06
N TYR A 161 44.66 -25.10 -8.28
CA TYR A 161 45.39 -26.05 -7.42
C TYR A 161 45.29 -27.53 -7.86
N ASN A 162 44.85 -27.79 -9.09
CA ASN A 162 44.64 -29.15 -9.62
C ASN A 162 45.25 -29.36 -11.02
N GLY A 163 46.50 -28.96 -11.20
CA GLY A 163 47.25 -29.20 -12.43
C GLY A 163 48.76 -29.29 -12.19
N TYR A 164 49.20 -30.22 -11.35
CA TYR A 164 50.58 -30.71 -11.37
C TYR A 164 50.64 -32.03 -12.17
N GLU A 165 51.75 -32.16 -12.92
CA GLU A 165 52.16 -33.22 -13.85
C GLU A 165 51.64 -33.04 -15.30
N SER A 166 52.48 -32.93 -16.34
CA SER A 166 53.83 -33.45 -16.54
C SER A 166 54.70 -32.56 -17.44
N ASP A 167 55.99 -32.75 -17.19
CA ASP A 167 57.25 -32.43 -17.88
C ASP A 167 57.26 -32.26 -19.43
N ASP A 168 58.31 -31.55 -19.87
CA ASP A 168 59.06 -31.67 -21.12
C ASP A 168 58.86 -30.63 -22.27
N SER A 169 59.84 -29.70 -22.33
CA SER A 169 60.50 -29.11 -23.51
C SER A 169 59.70 -28.50 -24.69
N ASN A 170 59.80 -27.17 -24.88
CA ASN A 170 60.21 -26.50 -26.15
C ASN A 170 59.96 -24.96 -26.10
N PRO A 171 60.96 -24.06 -26.27
CA PRO A 171 60.71 -22.63 -26.40
C PRO A 171 60.88 -22.18 -27.87
N SER A 172 59.79 -21.88 -28.58
CA SER A 172 59.86 -20.97 -29.72
C SER A 172 58.46 -20.50 -30.17
N SER A 173 58.42 -19.23 -30.59
CA SER A 173 57.38 -18.53 -31.36
C SER A 173 56.44 -17.63 -30.56
N TYR A 174 56.88 -16.38 -30.40
CA TYR A 174 56.03 -15.19 -30.28
C TYR A 174 55.26 -14.96 -31.59
N PRO A 175 54.08 -14.32 -31.53
CA PRO A 175 54.02 -13.02 -32.22
C PRO A 175 53.25 -11.92 -31.46
N SER A 176 53.86 -10.73 -31.51
CA SER A 176 53.28 -9.38 -31.68
C SER A 176 51.93 -9.02 -31.04
N ARG A 177 52.04 -8.41 -29.85
CA ARG A 177 51.50 -7.09 -29.45
C ARG A 177 50.37 -6.51 -30.33
N VAL A 178 49.14 -6.55 -29.80
CA VAL A 178 48.09 -5.56 -30.09
C VAL A 178 47.87 -4.75 -28.82
N GLN A 179 47.91 -3.44 -29.00
CA GLN A 179 47.90 -2.41 -27.98
C GLN A 179 46.44 -2.00 -27.73
N ALA A 180 45.94 -2.21 -26.51
CA ALA A 180 44.73 -1.54 -26.02
C ALA A 180 45.00 -1.08 -24.58
N ASN A 181 45.40 0.19 -24.48
CA ASN A 181 45.46 0.97 -23.25
C ASN A 181 44.07 0.96 -22.58
N ASN A 182 44.01 0.57 -21.30
CA ASN A 182 43.02 1.14 -20.39
C ASN A 182 43.68 1.38 -19.04
N ASN A 183 44.24 2.59 -18.90
CA ASN A 183 44.57 3.17 -17.62
C ASN A 183 43.27 3.46 -16.88
N ASN A 184 43.08 2.87 -15.70
CA ASN A 184 42.26 3.49 -14.68
C ASN A 184 42.90 3.28 -13.30
N ASN A 185 43.93 4.09 -13.03
CA ASN A 185 44.33 4.42 -11.68
C ASN A 185 43.22 5.28 -11.06
N ASN A 186 42.61 4.86 -9.95
CA ASN A 186 41.85 5.78 -9.10
C ASN A 186 42.32 5.69 -7.64
N PRO A 187 43.17 6.63 -7.17
CA PRO A 187 43.82 6.59 -5.87
C PRO A 187 43.03 7.29 -4.74
N LEU A 188 41.70 7.19 -4.68
CA LEU A 188 40.90 7.91 -3.66
C LEU A 188 39.98 7.00 -2.80
N ILE A 189 40.41 5.76 -2.55
CA ILE A 189 39.89 4.92 -1.45
C ILE A 189 40.58 5.28 -0.12
N HIS A 190 40.63 6.57 0.25
CA HIS A 190 41.28 6.93 1.53
C HIS A 190 40.77 8.19 2.24
N LYS A 191 39.52 8.61 2.03
CA LYS A 191 38.93 9.69 2.85
C LYS A 191 37.48 9.41 3.21
N PHE A 192 37.25 8.54 4.18
CA PHE A 192 36.19 8.68 5.18
C PHE A 192 36.62 7.94 6.44
N GLN A 193 37.48 8.60 7.22
CA GLN A 193 37.64 8.34 8.65
C GLN A 193 37.21 9.63 9.35
N PHE A 194 36.20 9.48 10.22
CA PHE A 194 35.34 10.46 10.90
C PHE A 194 34.19 11.03 10.07
#